data_AF-A0A8J6Z7R1-F1
#
_entry.id   AF-A0A8J6Z7R1-F1
#
_cell.length_a   1.000
_cell.length_b   1.000
_cell.length_c   1.000
_cell.angle_alpha   90.00
_cell.angle_beta   90.00
_cell.angle_gamma   90.00
#
_symmetry.space_group_name_H-M   'P 1'
#
loop_
_entity.id
_entity.type
_entity.pdbx_description
1 polymer ?
#
loop_
_entity_poly.entity_id
_entity_poly.type
_entity_poly.pdbx_seq_one_letter_code
_entity_poly.pdbx_strand_id
1 'polypeptide(L)'
;MATRDKINAELETMSDAELDRVAGGGIMETTRDSQLLNRLNGSTERYNIWQISVGNHDGEIVKAWANLGVQAVVHSGTFLSDGSDNRYFIDGKEVTQDQARQHAMNVTGHYMTWDDWSR
;
A
#
# COMPACT_ATOMS: atom_id res chain seq x y z
N MET A 1 -2.35 29.68 -14.71
CA MET A 1 -1.62 28.39 -14.83
C MET A 1 -0.54 28.30 -13.74
N ALA A 2 -0.93 28.52 -12.47
CA ALA A 2 0.01 28.68 -11.33
C ALA A 2 -0.38 27.86 -10.09
N THR A 3 -1.48 27.10 -10.16
CA THR A 3 -2.04 26.34 -9.04
C THR A 3 -1.48 24.93 -8.96
N ARG A 4 -1.11 24.34 -10.11
CA ARG A 4 -0.57 22.97 -10.21
C ARG A 4 0.84 22.85 -9.62
N ASP A 5 1.70 23.82 -9.89
CA ASP A 5 3.09 23.77 -9.44
C ASP A 5 3.24 24.05 -7.94
N LYS A 6 2.32 24.82 -7.35
CA LYS A 6 2.28 25.04 -5.89
C LYS A 6 1.84 23.79 -5.13
N ILE A 7 0.86 23.06 -5.65
CA ILE A 7 0.44 21.77 -5.07
C ILE A 7 1.59 20.76 -5.11
N ASN A 8 2.34 20.71 -6.22
CA ASN A 8 3.50 19.81 -6.34
C ASN A 8 4.62 20.15 -5.34
N ALA A 9 4.86 21.42 -5.05
CA ALA A 9 5.90 21.84 -4.09
C ALA A 9 5.50 21.64 -2.62
N GLU A 10 4.21 21.83 -2.28
CA GLU A 10 3.72 21.59 -0.91
C GLU A 10 3.72 20.10 -0.57
N LEU A 11 3.44 19.21 -1.53
CA LEU A 11 3.46 17.75 -1.35
C LEU A 11 4.86 17.18 -1.10
N GLU A 12 5.91 17.75 -1.67
CA GLU A 12 7.30 17.36 -1.39
C GLU A 12 7.77 17.80 0.01
N THR A 13 7.01 18.67 0.69
CA THR A 13 7.30 19.15 2.05
C THR A 13 6.41 18.55 3.13
N MET A 14 5.39 17.77 2.78
CA MET A 14 4.54 17.09 3.77
C MET A 14 5.25 15.86 4.31
N SER A 15 5.36 15.76 5.63
CA SER A 15 5.89 14.57 6.29
C SER A 15 4.97 13.36 6.04
N ASP A 16 5.50 12.14 6.07
CA ASP A 16 4.72 10.90 5.95
C ASP A 16 3.49 10.88 6.89
N ALA A 17 3.60 11.54 8.05
CA ALA A 17 2.53 11.69 9.04
C ALA A 17 1.42 12.68 8.63
N GLU A 18 1.73 13.69 7.83
CA GLU A 18 0.76 14.63 7.26
C GLU A 18 0.06 14.01 6.05
N LEU A 19 0.77 13.18 5.28
CA LEU A 19 0.18 12.36 4.23
C LEU A 19 -0.75 11.29 4.81
N ASP A 20 -0.38 10.62 5.91
CA ASP A 20 -1.24 9.67 6.64
C ASP A 20 -2.55 10.34 7.12
N ARG A 21 -2.47 11.59 7.59
CA ARG A 21 -3.63 12.37 8.06
C ARG A 21 -4.56 12.83 6.93
N VAL A 22 -4.02 13.07 5.74
CA VAL A 22 -4.78 13.56 4.58
C VAL A 22 -5.33 12.42 3.72
N ALA A 23 -4.67 11.25 3.71
CA ALA A 23 -4.98 10.14 2.82
C ALA A 23 -6.07 9.17 3.31
N GLY A 24 -6.47 9.22 4.58
CA GLY A 24 -7.53 8.34 5.11
C GLY A 24 -7.15 6.86 5.12
N GLY A 25 -5.99 6.51 5.67
CA GLY A 25 -5.63 5.12 6.02
C GLY A 25 -5.16 4.24 4.85
N GLY A 26 -5.93 4.12 3.78
CA GLY A 26 -5.67 3.12 2.75
C GLY A 26 -4.48 3.40 1.82
N ILE A 27 -4.15 4.65 1.48
CA ILE A 27 -3.09 4.96 0.49
C ILE A 27 -1.69 4.56 1.00
N MET A 28 -1.39 4.87 2.26
CA MET A 28 -0.08 4.55 2.85
C MET A 28 0.08 3.04 3.04
N GLU A 29 -0.97 2.37 3.49
CA GLU A 29 -1.01 0.91 3.58
C GLU A 29 -0.80 0.26 2.21
N THR A 30 -1.50 0.75 1.19
CA THR A 30 -1.40 0.25 -0.20
C THR A 30 -0.02 0.50 -0.79
N THR A 31 0.58 1.65 -0.51
CA THR A 31 1.97 1.96 -0.90
C THR A 31 2.93 0.93 -0.31
N ARG A 32 2.83 0.67 1.00
CA ARG A 32 3.67 -0.31 1.69
C ARG A 32 3.46 -1.72 1.17
N ASP A 33 2.22 -2.09 0.87
CA ASP A 33 1.91 -3.39 0.27
C ASP A 33 2.60 -3.57 -1.06
N SER A 34 2.53 -2.56 -1.95
CA SER A 34 3.20 -2.64 -3.26
C SER A 34 4.73 -2.82 -3.12
N GLN A 35 5.35 -2.14 -2.16
CA GLN A 35 6.79 -2.25 -1.91
C GLN A 35 7.17 -3.64 -1.41
N LEU A 36 6.40 -4.17 -0.45
CA LEU A 36 6.62 -5.51 0.06
C LEU A 36 6.42 -6.56 -1.04
N LEU A 37 5.27 -6.53 -1.72
CA LEU A 37 4.90 -7.54 -2.73
C LEU A 37 5.89 -7.54 -3.90
N ASN A 38 6.33 -6.37 -4.35
CA ASN A 38 7.41 -6.27 -5.33
C ASN A 38 8.68 -6.98 -4.86
N ARG A 39 9.14 -6.76 -3.62
CA ARG A 39 10.35 -7.39 -3.10
C ARG A 39 10.19 -8.88 -2.81
N LEU A 40 8.99 -9.27 -2.41
CA LEU A 40 8.72 -10.63 -1.98
C LEU A 40 8.61 -11.60 -3.17
N ASN A 41 7.96 -11.18 -4.26
CA ASN A 41 7.73 -12.06 -5.42
C ASN A 41 7.64 -11.31 -6.77
N GLY A 42 7.86 -9.99 -6.80
CA GLY A 42 7.80 -9.19 -8.03
C GLY A 42 6.40 -9.05 -8.62
N SER A 43 5.34 -9.35 -7.85
CA SER A 43 3.96 -9.37 -8.37
C SER A 43 3.32 -8.00 -8.58
N THR A 44 3.95 -6.95 -8.06
CA THR A 44 3.56 -5.55 -8.26
C THR A 44 4.79 -4.72 -8.61
N GLU A 45 4.60 -3.53 -9.17
CA GLU A 45 5.66 -2.52 -9.15
C GLU A 45 5.81 -1.92 -7.74
N ARG A 46 6.88 -1.12 -7.53
CA ARG A 46 7.09 -0.35 -6.29
C ARG A 46 6.45 1.01 -6.43
N TYR A 47 5.18 1.11 -6.07
CA TYR A 47 4.46 2.37 -6.13
C TYR A 47 4.85 3.26 -4.96
N ASN A 48 4.96 4.55 -5.24
CA ASN A 48 4.98 5.59 -4.22
C ASN A 48 3.56 6.10 -3.95
N ILE A 49 3.42 6.91 -2.90
CA ILE A 49 2.14 7.49 -2.46
C ILE A 49 1.45 8.22 -3.61
N TRP A 50 2.20 8.96 -4.43
CA TRP A 50 1.64 9.72 -5.54
C TRP A 50 1.04 8.79 -6.59
N GLN A 51 1.77 7.75 -7.01
CA GLN A 51 1.29 6.75 -7.96
C GLN A 51 0.03 6.05 -7.45
N ILE A 52 -0.02 5.68 -6.17
CA ILE A 52 -1.23 5.11 -5.56
C ILE A 52 -2.38 6.13 -5.53
N SER A 53 -2.11 7.40 -5.21
CA SER A 53 -3.17 8.42 -5.05
C SER A 53 -3.81 8.90 -6.36
N VAL A 54 -3.11 8.77 -7.50
CA VAL A 54 -3.59 9.21 -8.83
C VAL A 54 -3.88 8.06 -9.78
N GLY A 55 -3.43 6.84 -9.46
CA GLY A 55 -3.58 5.64 -10.27
C GLY A 55 -4.57 4.64 -9.64
N ASN A 56 -5.10 3.73 -10.46
CA ASN A 56 -5.93 2.62 -9.96
C ASN A 56 -5.08 1.35 -9.88
N HIS A 57 -4.48 1.12 -8.71
CA HIS A 57 -3.59 -0.02 -8.44
C HIS A 57 -4.21 -1.06 -7.49
N ASP A 58 -5.40 -0.81 -6.94
CA ASP A 58 -6.07 -1.70 -5.99
C ASP A 58 -6.22 -3.11 -6.53
N GLY A 59 -6.72 -3.24 -7.76
CA GLY A 59 -6.95 -4.55 -8.39
C GLY A 59 -5.67 -5.35 -8.61
N GLU A 60 -4.53 -4.70 -8.80
CA GLU A 60 -3.23 -5.34 -8.91
C GLU A 60 -2.76 -5.83 -7.55
N ILE A 61 -2.83 -4.98 -6.52
CA ILE A 61 -2.38 -5.29 -5.17
C ILE A 61 -3.25 -6.38 -4.53
N VAL A 62 -4.57 -6.35 -4.76
CA VAL A 62 -5.49 -7.42 -4.35
C VAL A 62 -5.10 -8.76 -4.98
N LYS A 63 -4.78 -8.78 -6.27
CA LYS A 63 -4.34 -10.02 -6.96
C LYS A 63 -3.01 -10.52 -6.43
N ALA A 64 -2.07 -9.63 -6.17
CA ALA A 64 -0.77 -9.95 -5.62
C ALA A 64 -0.88 -10.59 -4.22
N TRP A 65 -1.74 -10.05 -3.35
CA TRP A 65 -2.07 -10.67 -2.06
C TRP A 65 -2.74 -12.05 -2.22
N ALA A 66 -3.68 -12.17 -3.16
CA ALA A 66 -4.39 -13.44 -3.40
C ALA A 66 -3.44 -14.57 -3.83
N ASN A 67 -2.40 -14.26 -4.60
CA ASN A 67 -1.36 -15.23 -4.98
C ASN A 67 -0.58 -15.80 -3.78
N LEU A 68 -0.64 -15.11 -2.64
CA LEU A 68 0.02 -15.48 -1.39
C LEU A 68 -0.97 -16.01 -0.34
N GLY A 69 -2.20 -16.33 -0.73
CA GLY A 69 -3.22 -16.86 0.17
C GLY A 69 -3.89 -15.80 1.06
N VAL A 70 -3.69 -14.51 0.79
CA VAL A 70 -4.32 -13.41 1.52
C VAL A 70 -5.42 -12.80 0.66
N GLN A 71 -6.65 -12.83 1.16
CA GLN A 71 -7.72 -12.03 0.56
C GLN A 71 -7.61 -10.60 1.10
N ALA A 72 -7.33 -9.64 0.23
CA ALA A 72 -7.28 -8.23 0.59
C ALA A 72 -8.48 -7.47 0.01
N VAL A 73 -9.02 -6.55 0.79
CA VAL A 73 -9.90 -5.47 0.32
C VAL A 73 -9.06 -4.21 0.42
N VAL A 74 -8.67 -3.68 -0.72
CA VAL A 74 -7.81 -2.50 -0.82
C VAL A 74 -8.67 -1.32 -1.22
N HIS A 75 -8.45 -0.20 -0.54
CA HIS A 75 -9.08 1.07 -0.80
C HIS A 75 -7.99 2.12 -0.87
N SER A 76 -7.27 2.20 -2.01
CA SER A 76 -6.48 3.41 -2.25
C SER A 76 -7.46 4.55 -2.49
N GLY A 77 -7.72 5.30 -1.43
CA GLY A 77 -8.45 6.56 -1.53
C GLY A 77 -7.83 7.43 -2.62
N THR A 78 -8.64 8.31 -3.20
CA THR A 78 -8.08 9.50 -3.84
C THR A 78 -7.75 10.52 -2.76
N PHE A 79 -6.81 11.44 -3.02
CA PHE A 79 -6.47 12.56 -2.13
C PHE A 79 -7.68 13.45 -1.73
N LEU A 80 -8.85 13.23 -2.36
CA LEU A 80 -10.10 13.97 -2.17
C LEU A 80 -11.23 13.14 -1.54
N SER A 81 -11.01 11.85 -1.27
CA SER A 81 -11.99 10.96 -0.62
C SER A 81 -11.49 10.56 0.76
N ASP A 82 -12.41 10.41 1.70
CA ASP A 82 -12.12 9.71 2.95
C ASP A 82 -11.71 8.27 2.61
N GLY A 83 -10.41 8.01 2.63
CA GLY A 83 -9.92 6.66 2.45
C GLY A 83 -10.55 5.75 3.52
N SER A 84 -10.91 4.55 3.10
CA SER A 84 -11.22 3.46 4.03
C SER A 84 -9.95 2.66 4.26
N ASP A 85 -9.77 2.12 5.46
CA ASP A 85 -8.62 1.27 5.77
C ASP A 85 -8.65 -0.01 4.91
N ASN A 86 -7.47 -0.53 4.60
CA ASN A 86 -7.35 -1.82 3.92
C ASN A 86 -7.71 -2.95 4.89
N ARG A 87 -8.31 -4.02 4.38
CA ARG A 87 -8.69 -5.19 5.19
C ARG A 87 -8.07 -6.46 4.61
N TYR A 88 -7.57 -7.31 5.50
CA TYR A 88 -6.82 -8.51 5.11
C TYR A 88 -7.44 -9.74 5.77
N PHE A 89 -7.54 -10.83 5.03
CA PHE A 89 -8.14 -12.07 5.50
C PHE A 89 -7.28 -13.27 5.11
N ILE A 90 -7.07 -14.17 6.07
CA ILE A 90 -6.41 -15.47 5.86
C ILE A 90 -7.41 -16.54 6.29
N ASP A 91 -7.71 -17.49 5.40
CA ASP A 91 -8.71 -18.54 5.63
C ASP A 91 -10.07 -17.99 6.11
N GLY A 92 -10.46 -16.82 5.57
CA GLY A 92 -11.71 -16.13 5.93
C GLY A 92 -11.71 -15.41 7.28
N LYS A 93 -10.61 -15.38 8.02
CA LYS A 93 -10.46 -14.61 9.26
C LYS A 93 -9.74 -13.31 9.00
N GLU A 94 -10.31 -12.22 9.50
CA GLU A 94 -9.68 -10.90 9.43
C GLU A 94 -8.40 -10.88 10.27
N VAL A 95 -7.34 -10.34 9.69
CA VAL A 95 -6.01 -10.22 10.29
C VAL A 95 -5.48 -8.82 10.09
N THR A 96 -4.50 -8.43 10.89
CA THR A 96 -3.79 -7.16 10.67
C THR A 96 -2.94 -7.23 9.41
N GLN A 97 -2.60 -6.06 8.86
CA GLN A 97 -1.67 -5.98 7.74
C GLN A 97 -0.36 -6.72 8.05
N ASP A 98 0.23 -6.51 9.24
CA ASP A 98 1.47 -7.18 9.63
C ASP A 98 1.35 -8.71 9.69
N GLN A 99 0.21 -9.24 10.13
CA GLN A 99 -0.06 -10.68 10.10
C GLN A 99 -0.16 -11.20 8.66
N ALA A 100 -0.79 -10.45 7.76
CA ALA A 100 -0.81 -10.76 6.33
C ALA A 100 0.60 -10.76 5.72
N ARG A 101 1.44 -9.76 6.04
CA ARG A 101 2.84 -9.70 5.61
C ARG A 101 3.63 -10.91 6.10
N GLN A 102 3.50 -11.26 7.37
CA GLN A 102 4.19 -12.39 7.95
C GLN A 102 3.74 -13.72 7.31
N HIS A 103 2.45 -13.87 7.03
CA HIS A 103 1.93 -15.01 6.29
C HIS A 103 2.53 -15.10 4.89
N ALA A 104 2.53 -14.00 4.15
CA ALA A 104 3.14 -13.91 2.83
C ALA A 104 4.63 -14.30 2.85
N MET A 105 5.41 -13.83 3.82
CA MET A 105 6.82 -14.25 3.99
C MET A 105 6.95 -15.74 4.31
N ASN A 106 6.05 -16.31 5.10
CA ASN A 106 6.04 -17.75 5.39
C ASN A 106 5.72 -18.57 4.13
N VAL A 107 4.78 -18.11 3.29
CA VAL A 107 4.39 -18.78 2.04
C VAL A 107 5.54 -18.80 1.03
N THR A 108 6.28 -17.70 0.91
CA THR A 108 7.40 -17.60 -0.04
C THR A 108 8.73 -18.09 0.52
N GLY A 109 8.87 -18.21 1.84
CA GLY A 109 10.14 -18.52 2.51
C GLY A 109 11.13 -17.36 2.53
N HIS A 110 10.72 -16.16 2.11
CA HIS A 110 11.56 -14.97 2.02
C HIS A 110 11.23 -14.00 3.16
N TYR A 111 12.01 -14.09 4.24
CA TYR A 111 11.87 -13.22 5.40
C TYR A 111 12.62 -11.91 5.21
N MET A 112 11.93 -10.80 5.45
CA MET A 112 12.44 -9.45 5.24
C MET A 112 11.99 -8.55 6.38
N THR A 113 12.89 -7.71 6.87
CA THR A 113 12.57 -6.64 7.81
C THR A 113 11.95 -5.44 7.07
N TRP A 114 11.38 -4.49 7.81
CA TRP A 114 10.84 -3.25 7.21
C TRP A 114 11.87 -2.56 6.30
N ASP A 115 13.12 -2.45 6.77
CA ASP A 115 14.22 -1.83 6.02
C ASP A 115 14.56 -2.56 4.70
N ASP A 116 14.33 -3.86 4.62
CA ASP A 116 14.69 -4.65 3.44
C ASP A 116 13.74 -4.40 2.26
N TRP A 117 12.47 -4.07 2.54
CA TRP A 117 11.46 -3.86 1.50
C TRP A 117 10.99 -2.41 1.34
N SER A 118 11.19 -1.54 2.33
CA SER A 118 10.83 -0.12 2.25
C SER A 118 11.85 0.74 1.48
N ARG A 119 13.10 0.28 1.33
CA ARG A 119 14.22 1.02 0.70
C ARG A 119 14.35 0.84 -0.81
#